data_AF-A0AAD9CV03-F1
#
_entry.id   AF-A0AAD9CV03-F1
#
_cell.length_a   1.000
_cell.length_b   1.000
_cell.length_c   1.000
_cell.angle_alpha   90.00
_cell.angle_beta   90.00
_cell.angle_gamma   90.00
#
_symmetry.space_group_name_H-M   'P 1'
#
loop_
_entity.id
_entity.type
_entity.pdbx_description
1 polymer ?
#
loop_
_entity_poly.entity_id
_entity_poly.type
_entity_poly.pdbx_seq_one_letter_code
_entity_poly.pdbx_strand_id
1 'polypeptide(L)'
;MRKGAGISALSRHTTTTSSFTALSTTLSASSLTTLQNSLAAFRDSLTAFAIAHKDDIRRDPAFRHQFQKMCAAIGVDPLAGSVNRRPGSGLWAEMLGLSEMVYEISVQVVDVCVSTRSSNGGMIELADLTARVNRMRGLDRAGVVQGTVSQEDVLRAIDLLQPLHAGYTLVKNGHNTYVRSVPRELDLDQSTLLTIAAGLGGRLVPSRVKRMTGWNDVRTITALENSVMAEGMGWVDEQGNSGEREVWLIAAVSFDESV
;
A
#
# COMPACT_ATOMS: atom_id res chain seq x y z
N MET A 1 7.14 6.13 -80.58
CA MET A 1 6.34 5.62 -79.44
C MET A 1 7.11 5.89 -78.15
N ARG A 2 6.75 6.95 -77.42
CA ARG A 2 7.40 7.34 -76.16
C ARG A 2 6.98 6.36 -75.06
N LYS A 3 7.90 5.53 -74.56
CA LYS A 3 7.69 4.68 -73.39
C LYS A 3 7.42 5.60 -72.19
N GLY A 4 6.26 5.43 -71.55
CA GLY A 4 5.82 6.24 -70.41
C GLY A 4 6.74 6.10 -69.21
N ALA A 5 7.72 7.00 -69.09
CA ALA A 5 8.55 7.17 -67.92
C ALA A 5 7.68 7.77 -66.80
N GLY A 6 7.05 6.92 -66.00
CA GLY A 6 6.23 7.33 -64.85
C GLY A 6 5.44 6.17 -64.22
N ILE A 7 4.81 5.33 -65.04
CA ILE A 7 3.94 4.24 -64.56
C ILE A 7 4.76 3.07 -63.99
N SER A 8 5.93 2.78 -64.58
CA SER A 8 6.87 1.77 -64.06
C SER A 8 7.47 2.17 -62.71
N ALA A 9 7.76 3.47 -62.49
CA ALA A 9 8.26 3.97 -61.22
C ALA A 9 7.19 3.90 -60.12
N LEU A 10 5.94 4.24 -60.46
CA LEU A 10 4.80 4.12 -59.55
C LEU A 10 4.51 2.66 -59.19
N SER A 11 4.49 1.75 -60.18
CA SER A 11 4.32 0.30 -59.94
C SER A 11 5.46 -0.28 -59.11
N ARG A 12 6.70 0.16 -59.33
CA ARG A 12 7.84 -0.27 -58.52
C ARG A 12 7.73 0.25 -57.10
N HIS A 13 7.30 1.51 -56.93
CA HIS A 13 7.05 2.09 -55.62
C HIS A 13 5.96 1.33 -54.86
N THR A 14 4.80 1.04 -55.48
CA THR A 14 3.73 0.27 -54.83
C THR A 14 4.16 -1.15 -54.47
N THR A 15 4.87 -1.84 -55.37
CA THR A 15 5.43 -3.17 -55.08
C THR A 15 6.43 -3.11 -53.92
N THR A 16 7.35 -2.15 -53.91
CA THR A 16 8.33 -1.97 -52.84
C THR A 16 7.67 -1.62 -51.50
N THR A 17 6.67 -0.75 -51.47
CA THR A 17 5.89 -0.46 -50.25
C THR A 17 5.21 -1.72 -49.75
N SER A 18 4.55 -2.49 -50.62
CA SER A 18 3.87 -3.73 -50.22
C SER A 18 4.83 -4.79 -49.66
N SER A 19 6.03 -4.93 -50.25
CA SER A 19 7.04 -5.86 -49.74
C SER A 19 7.64 -5.40 -48.41
N PHE A 20 7.86 -4.09 -48.22
CA PHE A 20 8.28 -3.55 -46.91
C PHE A 20 7.21 -3.73 -45.84
N THR A 21 5.93 -3.50 -46.15
CA THR A 21 4.83 -3.75 -45.21
C THR A 21 4.74 -5.23 -44.85
N ALA A 22 4.81 -6.14 -45.83
CA ALA A 22 4.79 -7.57 -45.59
C ALA A 22 5.96 -8.00 -44.68
N LEU A 23 7.19 -7.57 -45.01
CA LEU A 23 8.37 -7.86 -44.19
C LEU A 23 8.23 -7.30 -42.77
N SER A 24 7.73 -6.07 -42.63
CA SER A 24 7.47 -5.46 -41.32
C SER A 24 6.47 -6.28 -40.51
N THR A 25 5.35 -6.72 -41.13
CA THR A 25 4.36 -7.54 -40.42
C THR A 25 4.92 -8.90 -40.01
N THR A 26 5.72 -9.54 -40.86
CA THR A 26 6.40 -10.81 -40.51
C THR A 26 7.41 -10.63 -39.38
N LEU A 27 8.18 -9.55 -39.40
CA LEU A 27 9.17 -9.26 -38.35
C LEU A 27 8.50 -8.94 -37.02
N SER A 28 7.40 -8.19 -37.03
CA SER A 28 6.57 -7.95 -35.84
C SER A 28 5.94 -9.25 -35.32
N ALA A 29 5.39 -10.09 -36.20
CA ALA A 29 4.81 -11.39 -35.81
C ALA A 29 5.87 -12.31 -35.18
N SER A 30 7.06 -12.41 -35.79
CA SER A 30 8.18 -13.17 -35.24
C SER A 30 8.60 -12.63 -33.87
N SER A 31 8.69 -11.30 -33.71
CA SER A 31 9.06 -10.68 -32.43
C SER A 31 8.01 -10.97 -31.34
N LEU A 32 6.72 -10.95 -31.69
CA LEU A 32 5.65 -11.31 -30.77
C LEU A 32 5.72 -12.78 -30.34
N THR A 33 5.96 -13.71 -31.28
CA THR A 33 6.11 -15.13 -30.95
C THR A 33 7.32 -15.38 -30.06
N THR A 34 8.46 -14.75 -30.34
CA THR A 34 9.65 -14.84 -29.47
C THR A 34 9.36 -14.30 -28.07
N LEU A 35 8.67 -13.16 -27.97
CA LEU A 35 8.31 -12.56 -26.68
C LEU A 35 7.34 -13.47 -25.90
N GLN A 36 6.32 -14.03 -26.56
CA GLN A 36 5.40 -14.99 -25.95
C GLN A 36 6.12 -16.22 -25.39
N ASN A 37 7.05 -16.80 -26.15
CA ASN A 37 7.85 -17.95 -25.71
C ASN A 37 8.73 -17.58 -24.51
N SER A 38 9.36 -16.39 -24.54
CA SER A 38 10.18 -15.91 -23.42
C SER A 38 9.36 -15.69 -22.14
N LEU A 39 8.15 -15.12 -22.24
CA LEU A 39 7.26 -14.94 -21.11
C LEU A 39 6.77 -16.28 -20.54
N ALA A 40 6.49 -17.26 -21.39
CA ALA A 40 6.10 -18.60 -20.96
C ALA A 40 7.23 -19.29 -20.20
N ALA A 41 8.44 -19.34 -20.78
CA ALA A 41 9.63 -19.92 -20.13
C ALA A 41 9.97 -19.22 -18.81
N PHE A 42 9.84 -17.89 -18.78
CA PHE A 42 10.05 -17.12 -17.57
C PHE A 42 9.00 -17.44 -16.49
N ARG A 43 7.71 -17.50 -16.87
CA ARG A 43 6.63 -17.87 -15.95
C ARG A 43 6.90 -19.24 -15.33
N ASP A 44 7.28 -20.22 -16.13
CA ASP A 44 7.54 -21.59 -15.67
C ASP A 44 8.80 -21.65 -14.78
N SER A 45 9.79 -20.80 -15.04
CA SER A 45 10.95 -20.65 -14.15
C SER A 45 10.58 -20.01 -12.82
N LEU A 46 9.74 -18.98 -12.84
CA LEU A 46 9.28 -18.30 -11.63
C LEU A 46 8.36 -19.23 -10.81
N THR A 47 7.55 -20.09 -11.43
CA THR A 47 6.70 -21.04 -10.69
C THR A 47 7.55 -22.10 -10.01
N ALA A 48 8.53 -22.65 -10.72
CA ALA A 48 9.48 -23.59 -10.14
C ALA A 48 10.25 -22.97 -8.98
N PHE A 49 10.73 -21.73 -9.13
CA PHE A 49 11.40 -20.98 -8.06
C PHE A 49 10.49 -20.79 -6.85
N ALA A 50 9.26 -20.36 -7.07
CA ALA A 50 8.33 -20.07 -6.00
C ALA A 50 7.92 -21.34 -5.23
N ILE A 51 7.76 -22.47 -5.90
CA ILE A 51 7.50 -23.78 -5.27
C ILE A 51 8.72 -24.22 -4.45
N ALA A 52 9.92 -24.12 -5.01
CA ALA A 52 11.15 -24.53 -4.33
C ALA A 52 11.44 -23.71 -3.07
N HIS A 53 11.09 -22.43 -3.08
CA HIS A 53 11.37 -21.47 -2.00
C HIS A 53 10.12 -21.03 -1.24
N LYS A 54 9.03 -21.80 -1.29
CA LYS A 54 7.74 -21.44 -0.68
C LYS A 54 7.88 -21.07 0.80
N ASP A 55 8.56 -21.92 1.58
CA ASP A 55 8.71 -21.72 3.02
C ASP A 55 9.63 -20.53 3.34
N ASP A 56 10.66 -20.31 2.52
CA ASP A 56 11.56 -19.16 2.63
C ASP A 56 10.80 -17.85 2.38
N ILE A 57 9.98 -17.80 1.32
CA ILE A 57 9.12 -16.65 0.98
C ILE A 57 8.13 -16.37 2.13
N ARG A 58 7.59 -17.42 2.77
CA ARG A 58 6.67 -17.25 3.91
C ARG A 58 7.40 -16.79 5.17
N ARG A 59 8.63 -17.26 5.40
CA ARG A 59 9.38 -16.98 6.62
C ARG A 59 10.04 -15.61 6.61
N ASP A 60 10.71 -15.23 5.52
CA ASP A 60 11.50 -13.99 5.45
C ASP A 60 10.73 -12.86 4.73
N PRO A 61 10.36 -11.78 5.44
CA PRO A 61 9.66 -10.65 4.83
C PRO A 61 10.48 -9.93 3.75
N ALA A 62 11.80 -9.83 3.89
CA ALA A 62 12.65 -9.15 2.91
C ALA A 62 12.70 -9.94 1.60
N PHE A 63 12.88 -11.26 1.71
CA PHE A 63 12.84 -12.15 0.55
C PHE A 63 11.46 -12.15 -0.11
N ARG A 64 10.39 -12.18 0.69
CA ARG A 64 9.00 -12.08 0.21
C ARG A 64 8.76 -10.81 -0.62
N HIS A 65 9.22 -9.67 -0.13
CA HIS A 65 9.12 -8.39 -0.83
C HIS A 65 9.86 -8.42 -2.17
N GLN A 66 11.07 -8.95 -2.19
CA GLN A 66 11.85 -9.04 -3.42
C GLN A 66 11.19 -9.97 -4.44
N PHE A 67 10.65 -11.10 -4.00
CA PHE A 67 9.87 -12.01 -4.85
C PHE A 67 8.67 -11.28 -5.48
N GLN A 68 7.92 -10.52 -4.70
CA GLN A 68 6.75 -9.79 -5.19
C GLN A 68 7.12 -8.66 -6.15
N LYS A 69 8.23 -7.95 -5.91
CA LYS A 69 8.76 -6.97 -6.87
C LYS A 69 9.04 -7.60 -8.23
N MET A 70 9.60 -8.81 -8.26
CA MET A 70 9.83 -9.55 -9.51
C MET A 70 8.50 -9.89 -10.19
N CYS A 71 7.50 -10.37 -9.45
CA CYS A 71 6.17 -10.65 -10.01
C CYS A 71 5.53 -9.37 -10.60
N ALA A 72 5.56 -8.26 -9.85
CA ALA A 72 4.98 -6.98 -10.25
C ALA A 72 5.64 -6.39 -11.50
N ALA A 73 6.97 -6.51 -11.63
CA ALA A 73 7.72 -6.02 -12.81
C ALA A 73 7.24 -6.65 -14.13
N ILE A 74 6.61 -7.82 -14.05
CA ILE A 74 6.16 -8.61 -15.21
C ILE A 74 4.63 -8.54 -15.37
N GLY A 75 3.96 -7.81 -14.47
CA GLY A 75 2.51 -7.72 -14.44
C GLY A 75 1.82 -8.98 -13.91
N VAL A 76 2.55 -9.82 -13.18
CA VAL A 76 2.02 -10.98 -12.48
C VAL A 76 1.70 -10.55 -11.04
N ASP A 77 0.45 -10.72 -10.63
CA ASP A 77 0.04 -10.50 -9.25
C ASP A 77 0.00 -11.86 -8.50
N PRO A 78 0.92 -12.11 -7.54
CA PRO A 78 0.94 -13.35 -6.78
C PRO A 78 -0.21 -13.46 -5.77
N LEU A 79 -0.95 -12.37 -5.53
CA LEU A 79 -2.09 -12.31 -4.61
C LEU A 79 -3.44 -12.37 -5.33
N ALA A 80 -3.46 -12.22 -6.66
CA ALA A 80 -4.66 -12.39 -7.44
C ALA A 80 -5.14 -13.84 -7.31
N GLY A 81 -6.14 -14.06 -6.47
CA GLY A 81 -6.87 -15.32 -6.43
C GLY A 81 -7.49 -15.64 -7.79
N SER A 82 -7.93 -16.89 -7.95
CA SER A 82 -8.67 -17.39 -9.14
C SER A 82 -9.86 -16.51 -9.59
N VAL A 83 -10.32 -15.60 -8.72
CA VAL A 83 -11.42 -14.65 -8.95
C VAL A 83 -11.16 -13.71 -10.13
N ASN A 84 -9.92 -13.24 -10.34
CA ASN A 84 -9.59 -12.44 -11.50
C ASN A 84 -9.13 -13.35 -12.65
N ARG A 85 -10.02 -13.61 -13.61
CA ARG A 85 -9.79 -14.37 -14.86
C ARG A 85 -8.79 -13.70 -15.81
N ARG A 86 -7.69 -13.14 -15.32
CA ARG A 86 -6.51 -12.83 -16.14
C ARG A 86 -5.72 -14.13 -16.32
N PRO A 87 -5.28 -14.46 -17.56
CA PRO A 87 -4.51 -15.68 -17.79
C PRO A 87 -3.24 -15.65 -16.93
N GLY A 88 -3.09 -16.63 -16.04
CA GLY A 88 -1.92 -16.76 -15.16
C GLY A 88 -2.05 -16.17 -13.75
N SER A 89 -3.17 -15.54 -13.37
CA SER A 89 -3.35 -14.95 -12.03
C SER A 89 -3.64 -16.01 -10.95
N GLY A 90 -4.61 -16.90 -11.20
CA GLY A 90 -5.03 -17.93 -10.23
C GLY A 90 -4.00 -19.02 -9.93
N LEU A 91 -2.95 -19.14 -10.75
CA LEU A 91 -1.93 -20.18 -10.60
C LEU A 91 -1.05 -19.96 -9.36
N TRP A 92 -0.84 -18.70 -8.98
CA TRP A 92 0.09 -18.33 -7.90
C TRP A 92 -0.56 -18.40 -6.52
N ALA A 93 -1.82 -17.96 -6.43
CA ALA A 93 -2.60 -18.00 -5.20
C ALA A 93 -2.74 -19.43 -4.65
N GLU A 94 -3.03 -20.39 -5.54
CA GLU A 94 -3.22 -21.80 -5.17
C GLU A 94 -1.90 -22.51 -4.84
N MET A 95 -0.80 -22.20 -5.54
CA MET A 95 0.49 -22.88 -5.34
C MET A 95 1.24 -22.38 -4.10
N LEU A 96 1.21 -21.07 -3.83
CA LEU A 96 2.08 -20.46 -2.82
C LEU A 96 1.41 -20.25 -1.46
N GLY A 97 0.08 -20.20 -1.38
CA GLY A 97 -0.63 -19.87 -0.15
C GLY A 97 -0.35 -18.43 0.34
N LEU A 98 0.23 -17.58 -0.51
CA LEU A 98 0.48 -16.17 -0.20
C LEU A 98 -0.82 -15.37 -0.09
N SER A 99 -1.83 -15.71 -0.89
CA SER A 99 -3.15 -15.12 -0.77
C SER A 99 -3.78 -15.43 0.58
N GLU A 100 -3.69 -16.67 1.06
CA GLU A 100 -4.18 -17.08 2.37
C GLU A 100 -3.49 -16.33 3.51
N MET A 101 -2.16 -16.18 3.43
CA MET A 101 -1.41 -15.38 4.40
C MET A 101 -1.85 -13.91 4.40
N VAL A 102 -2.01 -13.29 3.22
CA VAL A 102 -2.44 -11.88 3.17
C VAL A 102 -3.89 -11.73 3.63
N TYR A 103 -4.78 -12.69 3.35
CA TYR A 103 -6.14 -12.70 3.92
C TYR A 103 -6.09 -12.77 5.45
N GLU A 104 -5.26 -13.64 6.01
CA GLU A 104 -5.07 -13.74 7.47
C GLU A 104 -4.56 -12.41 8.07
N ILE A 105 -3.54 -11.81 7.45
CA ILE A 105 -3.02 -10.49 7.87
C ILE A 105 -4.11 -9.42 7.76
N SER A 106 -4.93 -9.46 6.71
CA SER A 106 -6.02 -8.50 6.52
C SER A 106 -7.05 -8.57 7.64
N VAL A 107 -7.42 -9.77 8.08
CA VAL A 107 -8.33 -9.96 9.22
C VAL A 107 -7.70 -9.44 10.52
N GLN A 108 -6.41 -9.67 10.73
CA GLN A 108 -5.69 -9.16 11.92
C GLN A 108 -5.58 -7.62 11.90
N VAL A 109 -5.32 -7.03 10.74
CA VAL A 109 -5.33 -5.56 10.57
C VAL A 109 -6.71 -4.99 10.92
N VAL A 110 -7.78 -5.63 10.46
CA VAL A 110 -9.15 -5.25 10.82
C VAL A 110 -9.37 -5.35 12.33
N ASP A 111 -8.94 -6.43 12.97
CA ASP A 111 -9.11 -6.64 14.41
C ASP A 111 -8.36 -5.58 15.25
N VAL A 112 -7.10 -5.26 14.91
CA VAL A 112 -6.37 -4.16 15.54
C VAL A 112 -7.10 -2.83 15.32
N CYS A 113 -7.55 -2.56 14.10
CA CYS A 113 -8.24 -1.31 13.77
C CYS A 113 -9.56 -1.17 14.54
N VAL A 114 -10.30 -2.26 14.74
CA VAL A 114 -11.57 -2.26 15.49
C VAL A 114 -11.32 -2.12 16.98
N SER A 115 -10.38 -2.88 17.54
CA SER A 115 -10.07 -2.87 18.98
C SER A 115 -9.48 -1.54 19.47
N THR A 116 -8.69 -0.87 18.62
CA THR A 116 -8.08 0.43 18.97
C THR A 116 -8.96 1.63 18.65
N ARG A 117 -10.08 1.44 17.91
CA ARG A 117 -10.94 2.52 17.40
C ARG A 117 -11.47 3.45 18.47
N SER A 118 -11.86 2.91 19.62
CA SER A 118 -12.39 3.70 20.75
C SER A 118 -11.35 4.65 21.35
N SER A 119 -10.07 4.32 21.19
CA SER A 119 -8.96 5.08 21.77
C SER A 119 -8.37 6.08 20.79
N ASN A 120 -8.24 5.72 19.51
CA ASN A 120 -7.53 6.55 18.51
C ASN A 120 -8.43 7.17 17.43
N GLY A 121 -9.75 6.98 17.51
CA GLY A 121 -10.71 7.52 16.53
C GLY A 121 -10.70 6.80 15.17
N GLY A 122 -10.01 5.67 15.05
CA GLY A 122 -9.84 4.94 13.79
C GLY A 122 -8.66 5.41 12.95
N MET A 123 -7.66 6.03 13.58
CA MET A 123 -6.39 6.42 12.98
C MET A 123 -5.23 5.79 13.75
N ILE A 124 -4.35 5.08 13.05
CA ILE A 124 -3.19 4.43 13.66
C ILE A 124 -1.96 4.56 12.75
N GLU A 125 -0.78 4.76 13.32
CA GLU A 125 0.46 4.77 12.54
C GLU A 125 0.75 3.37 11.97
N LEU A 126 1.23 3.29 10.73
CA LEU A 126 1.55 2.02 10.07
C LEU A 126 2.58 1.20 10.87
N ALA A 127 3.55 1.87 11.49
CA ALA A 127 4.54 1.22 12.35
C ALA A 127 3.90 0.59 13.60
N ASP A 128 3.05 1.34 14.32
CA ASP A 128 2.32 0.84 15.50
C ASP A 128 1.36 -0.30 15.12
N LEU A 129 0.61 -0.15 14.03
CA LEU A 129 -0.25 -1.20 13.50
C LEU A 129 0.53 -2.49 13.21
N THR A 130 1.69 -2.38 12.56
CA THR A 130 2.54 -3.53 12.26
C THR A 130 3.07 -4.19 13.52
N ALA A 131 3.49 -3.40 14.52
CA ALA A 131 3.93 -3.91 15.82
C ALA A 131 2.81 -4.66 16.55
N ARG A 132 1.59 -4.10 16.60
CA ARG A 132 0.42 -4.73 17.22
C ARG A 132 0.02 -6.03 16.52
N VAL A 133 0.04 -6.08 15.19
CA VAL A 133 -0.23 -7.31 14.42
C VAL A 133 0.80 -8.39 14.74
N ASN A 134 2.09 -8.04 14.79
CA ASN A 134 3.15 -8.99 15.15
C ASN A 134 3.02 -9.49 16.59
N ARG A 135 2.63 -8.62 17.53
CA ARG A 135 2.34 -8.99 18.91
C ARG A 135 1.16 -9.95 19.03
N MET A 136 0.08 -9.72 18.29
CA MET A 136 -1.08 -10.63 18.23
C MET A 136 -0.69 -12.03 17.75
N ARG A 137 0.30 -12.12 16.84
CA ARG A 137 0.85 -13.39 16.36
C ARG A 137 1.78 -14.08 17.38
N GLY A 138 1.98 -13.51 18.56
CA GLY A 138 2.81 -14.08 19.62
C GLY A 138 4.31 -13.97 19.37
N LEU A 139 4.75 -13.13 18.43
CA LEU A 139 6.16 -12.99 18.05
C LEU A 139 7.01 -12.32 19.15
N ASP A 140 6.38 -11.65 20.11
CA ASP A 140 7.04 -11.11 21.31
C ASP A 140 7.40 -12.22 22.34
N ARG A 141 6.86 -13.43 22.18
CA ARG A 141 7.12 -14.57 23.07
C ARG A 141 7.88 -15.67 22.32
N ALA A 142 9.18 -15.70 22.58
CA ALA A 142 10.12 -16.77 22.24
C ALA A 142 10.54 -16.87 20.75
N GLY A 143 11.17 -15.83 20.19
CA GLY A 143 12.20 -15.99 19.14
C GLY A 143 11.81 -16.73 17.85
N VAL A 144 10.53 -16.96 17.59
CA VAL A 144 10.06 -17.63 16.37
C VAL A 144 10.00 -16.59 15.26
N VAL A 145 11.00 -16.61 14.39
CA VAL A 145 11.13 -15.77 13.17
C VAL A 145 10.12 -16.18 12.07
N GLN A 146 9.28 -17.19 12.30
CA GLN A 146 8.32 -17.64 11.30
C GLN A 146 7.07 -16.76 11.30
N GLY A 147 6.79 -16.14 10.15
CA GLY A 147 5.55 -15.40 9.93
C GLY A 147 5.57 -13.96 10.40
N THR A 148 6.74 -13.36 10.59
CA THR A 148 6.87 -11.91 10.83
C THR A 148 6.20 -11.14 9.70
N VAL A 149 5.42 -10.14 10.08
CA VAL A 149 4.68 -9.24 9.20
C VAL A 149 5.48 -7.94 9.06
N SER A 150 5.84 -7.60 7.83
CA SER A 150 6.47 -6.31 7.50
C SER A 150 5.42 -5.22 7.27
N GLN A 151 5.85 -3.96 7.22
CA GLN A 151 4.96 -2.86 6.85
C GLN A 151 4.41 -3.05 5.42
N GLU A 152 5.20 -3.60 4.51
CA GLU A 152 4.76 -3.91 3.14
C GLU A 152 3.68 -4.99 3.10
N ASP A 153 3.71 -5.97 4.01
CA ASP A 153 2.62 -6.94 4.14
C ASP A 153 1.31 -6.28 4.61
N VAL A 154 1.40 -5.36 5.57
CA VAL A 154 0.25 -4.59 6.07
C VAL A 154 -0.31 -3.68 4.98
N LEU A 155 0.54 -3.00 4.20
CA LEU A 155 0.12 -2.19 3.06
C LEU A 155 -0.66 -3.03 2.04
N ARG A 156 -0.15 -4.22 1.69
CA ARG A 156 -0.85 -5.12 0.77
C ARG A 156 -2.15 -5.66 1.34
N ALA A 157 -2.21 -5.91 2.64
CA ALA A 157 -3.46 -6.27 3.31
C ALA A 157 -4.50 -5.13 3.22
N ILE A 158 -4.08 -3.88 3.36
CA ILE A 158 -4.96 -2.71 3.21
C ILE A 158 -5.46 -2.57 1.76
N ASP A 159 -4.59 -2.74 0.76
CA ASP A 159 -4.98 -2.73 -0.65
C ASP A 159 -6.01 -3.83 -0.95
N LEU A 160 -5.86 -5.00 -0.33
CA LEU A 160 -6.80 -6.11 -0.43
C LEU A 160 -8.17 -5.81 0.19
N LEU A 161 -8.22 -4.96 1.22
CA LEU A 161 -9.45 -4.51 1.88
C LEU A 161 -10.17 -3.40 1.10
N GLN A 162 -9.49 -2.70 0.18
CA GLN A 162 -10.04 -1.56 -0.56
C GLN A 162 -11.39 -1.86 -1.27
N PRO A 163 -11.58 -3.02 -1.95
CA PRO A 163 -12.85 -3.34 -2.63
C PRO A 163 -14.06 -3.48 -1.70
N LEU A 164 -13.83 -3.67 -0.39
CA LEU A 164 -14.91 -3.75 0.60
C LEU A 164 -15.52 -2.38 0.92
N HIS A 165 -14.88 -1.28 0.48
CA HIS A 165 -15.32 0.10 0.77
C HIS A 165 -15.53 0.37 2.27
N ALA A 166 -14.80 -0.34 3.14
CA ALA A 166 -14.97 -0.29 4.59
C ALA A 166 -14.22 0.87 5.28
N GLY A 167 -13.65 1.81 4.51
CA GLY A 167 -12.96 3.00 5.03
C GLY A 167 -11.43 2.85 5.21
N TYR A 168 -10.88 1.66 4.98
CA TYR A 168 -9.43 1.40 5.02
C TYR A 168 -8.70 2.21 3.97
N THR A 169 -7.95 3.22 4.41
CA THR A 169 -7.22 4.14 3.52
C THR A 169 -5.89 4.55 4.15
N LEU A 170 -4.92 4.85 3.28
CA LEU A 170 -3.61 5.33 3.70
C LEU A 170 -3.58 6.86 3.69
N VAL A 171 -3.16 7.45 4.80
CA VAL A 171 -2.95 8.90 4.94
C VAL A 171 -1.47 9.13 5.16
N LYS A 172 -0.80 9.75 4.19
CA LYS A 172 0.60 10.14 4.31
C LYS A 172 0.69 11.55 4.86
N ASN A 173 1.43 11.74 5.94
CA ASN A 173 1.66 13.05 6.53
C ASN A 173 3.14 13.23 6.88
N GLY A 174 3.84 14.03 6.08
CA GLY A 174 5.30 14.17 6.18
C GLY A 174 6.01 12.82 5.95
N HIS A 175 6.74 12.36 6.96
CA HIS A 175 7.46 11.08 6.92
C HIS A 175 6.64 9.89 7.43
N ASN A 176 5.51 10.16 8.10
CA ASN A 176 4.73 9.11 8.76
C ASN A 176 3.56 8.71 7.85
N THR A 177 3.29 7.41 7.83
CA THR A 177 2.13 6.85 7.13
C THR A 177 1.15 6.35 8.15
N TYR A 178 -0.09 6.81 8.07
CA TYR A 178 -1.19 6.42 8.94
C TYR A 178 -2.19 5.57 8.16
N VAL A 179 -2.80 4.63 8.86
CA VAL A 179 -3.90 3.80 8.38
C VAL A 179 -5.17 4.32 9.03
N ARG A 180 -6.13 4.69 8.19
CA ARG A 180 -7.46 5.11 8.60
C ARG A 180 -8.41 3.94 8.42
N SER A 181 -9.21 3.63 9.41
CA SER A 181 -10.20 2.52 9.40
C SER A 181 -11.66 3.00 9.38
N VAL A 182 -11.88 4.33 9.31
CA VAL A 182 -13.20 4.96 9.30
C VAL A 182 -13.41 5.80 8.03
N PRO A 183 -14.61 5.79 7.43
CA PRO A 183 -14.89 6.44 6.15
C PRO A 183 -15.11 7.97 6.25
N ARG A 184 -14.35 8.67 7.09
CA ARG A 184 -14.38 10.14 7.19
C ARG A 184 -13.12 10.75 6.58
N GLU A 185 -13.32 11.83 5.81
CA GLU A 185 -12.23 12.60 5.25
C GLU A 185 -11.56 13.47 6.31
N LEU A 186 -10.23 13.57 6.25
CA LEU A 186 -9.49 14.51 7.08
C LEU A 186 -9.49 15.86 6.38
N ASP A 187 -9.90 16.90 7.09
CA ASP A 187 -9.79 18.25 6.56
C ASP A 187 -8.32 18.76 6.59
N LEU A 188 -8.09 19.94 6.02
CA LEU A 188 -6.76 20.55 5.99
C LEU A 188 -6.23 20.90 7.40
N ASP A 189 -7.11 21.26 8.32
CA ASP A 189 -6.74 21.66 9.67
C ASP A 189 -6.34 20.44 10.50
N GLN A 190 -7.12 19.36 10.42
CA GLN A 190 -6.85 18.06 11.03
C GLN A 190 -5.56 17.44 10.51
N SER A 191 -5.33 17.48 9.20
CA SER A 191 -4.06 17.02 8.62
C SER A 191 -2.87 17.85 9.11
N THR A 192 -3.01 19.17 9.20
CA THR A 192 -1.98 20.06 9.77
C THR A 192 -1.72 19.76 11.25
N LEU A 193 -2.77 19.58 12.05
CA LEU A 193 -2.66 19.23 13.47
C LEU A 193 -1.99 17.87 13.67
N LEU A 194 -2.28 16.89 12.81
CA LEU A 194 -1.63 15.59 12.82
C LEU A 194 -0.13 15.71 12.50
N THR A 195 0.26 16.59 11.57
CA THR A 195 1.68 16.84 11.25
C THR A 195 2.41 17.43 12.45
N ILE A 196 1.78 18.41 13.11
CA ILE A 196 2.34 19.06 14.30
C ILE A 196 2.45 18.02 15.42
N ALA A 197 1.40 17.25 15.66
CA ALA A 197 1.38 16.22 16.70
C ALA A 197 2.48 15.17 16.49
N ALA A 198 2.69 14.70 15.25
CA ALA A 198 3.77 13.77 14.93
C ALA A 198 5.16 14.32 15.31
N GLY A 199 5.41 15.62 15.11
CA GLY A 199 6.65 16.26 15.52
C GLY A 199 6.77 16.53 17.02
N LEU A 200 5.66 16.47 17.77
CA LEU A 200 5.59 16.81 19.20
C LEU A 200 5.28 15.60 20.10
N GLY A 201 5.25 14.38 19.55
CA GLY A 201 4.89 13.17 20.30
C GLY A 201 3.42 13.12 20.71
N GLY A 202 2.52 13.61 19.85
CA GLY A 202 1.07 13.58 20.04
C GLY A 202 0.48 14.79 20.76
N ARG A 203 1.29 15.55 21.50
CA ARG A 203 0.82 16.67 22.33
C ARG A 203 0.64 17.97 21.56
N LEU A 204 -0.56 18.55 21.65
CA LEU A 204 -0.93 19.84 21.05
C LEU A 204 -1.36 20.84 22.13
N VAL A 205 -0.61 21.94 22.21
CA VAL A 205 -0.92 23.10 23.07
C VAL A 205 -1.44 24.24 22.19
N PRO A 206 -2.60 24.88 22.48
CA PRO A 206 -3.20 25.90 21.63
C PRO A 206 -2.24 27.03 21.25
N SER A 207 -1.52 27.62 22.21
CA SER A 207 -0.54 28.69 21.96
C SER A 207 0.62 28.25 21.05
N ARG A 208 1.02 26.97 21.09
CA ARG A 208 2.05 26.43 20.21
C ARG A 208 1.53 26.17 18.81
N VAL A 209 0.35 25.58 18.68
CA VAL A 209 -0.32 25.38 17.39
C VAL A 209 -0.48 26.71 16.68
N LYS A 210 -1.03 27.72 17.37
CA LYS A 210 -1.21 29.08 16.84
C LYS A 210 0.08 29.67 16.27
N ARG A 211 1.19 29.51 17.00
CA ARG A 211 2.51 30.01 16.59
C ARG A 211 3.06 29.30 15.36
N MET A 212 2.84 27.99 15.26
CA MET A 212 3.33 27.16 14.15
C MET A 212 2.50 27.33 12.88
N THR A 213 1.18 27.56 13.01
CA THR A 213 0.26 27.67 11.87
C THR A 213 -0.07 29.09 11.47
N GLY A 214 0.12 30.06 12.36
CA GLY A 214 -0.34 31.45 12.18
C GLY A 214 -1.86 31.61 12.27
N TRP A 215 -2.58 30.61 12.80
CA TRP A 215 -4.04 30.67 12.91
C TRP A 215 -4.50 31.70 13.96
N ASN A 216 -5.77 32.11 13.86
CA ASN A 216 -6.40 32.88 14.92
C ASN A 216 -6.87 31.96 16.07
N ASP A 217 -7.24 32.55 17.20
CA ASP A 217 -7.62 31.79 18.40
C ASP A 217 -8.85 30.92 18.15
N VAL A 218 -9.87 31.48 17.48
CA VAL A 218 -11.13 30.76 17.18
C VAL A 218 -10.86 29.51 16.35
N ARG A 219 -10.13 29.64 15.23
CA ARG A 219 -9.78 28.50 14.36
C ARG A 219 -8.95 27.47 15.11
N THR A 220 -7.98 27.90 15.92
CA THR A 220 -7.14 26.98 16.70
C THR A 220 -7.98 26.16 17.68
N ILE A 221 -8.86 26.81 18.45
CA ILE A 221 -9.74 26.14 19.41
C ILE A 221 -10.71 25.20 18.68
N THR A 222 -11.39 25.70 17.63
CA THR A 222 -12.34 24.88 16.86
C THR A 222 -11.68 23.67 16.21
N ALA A 223 -10.47 23.80 15.64
CA ALA A 223 -9.75 22.68 15.04
C ALA A 223 -9.35 21.63 16.09
N LEU A 224 -8.89 22.05 17.27
CA LEU A 224 -8.56 21.15 18.37
C LEU A 224 -9.81 20.46 18.93
N GLU A 225 -10.91 21.21 19.12
CA GLU A 225 -12.19 20.65 19.56
C GLU A 225 -12.78 19.67 18.55
N ASN A 226 -12.73 19.97 17.26
CA ASN A 226 -13.20 19.06 16.21
C ASN A 226 -12.37 17.76 16.20
N SER A 227 -11.07 17.84 16.44
CA SER A 227 -10.19 16.67 16.52
C SER A 227 -10.59 15.73 17.67
N VAL A 228 -11.15 16.26 18.75
CA VAL A 228 -11.68 15.50 19.91
C VAL A 228 -13.11 15.03 19.66
N MET A 229 -14.02 15.98 19.38
CA MET A 229 -15.47 15.75 19.45
C MET A 229 -16.03 15.21 18.13
N ALA A 230 -15.58 15.76 17.00
CA ALA A 230 -16.05 15.29 15.71
C ALA A 230 -15.36 13.98 15.36
N GLU A 231 -14.03 13.92 15.47
CA GLU A 231 -13.25 12.78 14.96
C GLU A 231 -12.91 11.72 16.01
N GLY A 232 -12.97 12.03 17.31
CA GLY A 232 -12.58 11.09 18.36
C GLY A 232 -11.09 10.71 18.34
N MET A 233 -10.25 11.46 17.64
CA MET A 233 -8.80 11.21 17.54
C MET A 233 -8.02 11.85 18.70
N GLY A 234 -8.61 12.89 19.31
CA GLY A 234 -7.99 13.70 20.35
C GLY A 234 -8.50 13.37 21.76
N TRP A 235 -7.58 13.33 22.72
CA TRP A 235 -7.89 13.27 24.15
C TRP A 235 -7.55 14.60 24.81
N VAL A 236 -8.36 15.00 25.78
CA VAL A 236 -8.21 16.30 26.45
C VAL A 236 -7.40 16.10 27.72
N ASP A 237 -6.40 16.95 27.93
CA ASP A 237 -5.63 17.02 29.16
C ASP A 237 -5.72 18.43 29.77
N GLU A 238 -6.38 18.51 30.93
CA GLU A 238 -6.54 19.74 31.71
C GLU A 238 -5.52 19.82 32.86
N GLN A 239 -4.72 18.77 33.07
CA GLN A 239 -3.71 18.69 34.13
C GLN A 239 -2.32 19.11 33.63
N GLY A 240 -2.22 19.55 32.38
CA GLY A 240 -0.98 19.95 31.74
C GLY A 240 -0.30 21.13 32.42
N ASN A 241 1.04 21.08 32.51
CA ASN A 241 1.87 22.13 33.10
C ASN A 241 1.84 23.47 32.34
N SER A 242 1.18 23.55 31.18
CA SER A 242 1.07 24.79 30.40
C SER A 242 0.01 25.76 30.93
N GLY A 243 -0.93 25.29 31.77
CA GLY A 243 -2.09 26.07 32.19
C GLY A 243 -3.13 26.30 31.08
N GLU A 244 -2.94 25.70 29.91
CA GLU A 244 -3.90 25.67 28.80
C GLU A 244 -4.53 24.29 28.70
N ARG A 245 -5.73 24.19 28.11
CA ARG A 245 -6.37 22.91 27.79
C ARG A 245 -5.63 22.26 26.62
N GLU A 246 -4.91 21.19 26.88
CA GLU A 246 -4.09 20.49 25.89
C GLU A 246 -4.89 19.37 25.22
N VAL A 247 -4.52 19.05 23.97
CA VAL A 247 -5.11 17.94 23.23
C VAL A 247 -4.03 16.98 22.78
N TRP A 248 -4.25 15.69 22.99
CA TRP A 248 -3.36 14.61 22.60
C TRP A 248 -3.95 13.83 21.43
N LEU A 249 -3.28 13.85 20.27
CA LEU A 249 -3.65 13.00 19.14
C LEU A 249 -3.02 11.62 19.31
N ILE A 250 -3.83 10.65 19.72
CA ILE A 250 -3.38 9.29 20.09
C ILE A 250 -2.67 8.60 18.93
N ALA A 251 -3.10 8.84 17.69
CA ALA A 251 -2.44 8.29 16.49
C ALA A 251 -0.95 8.69 16.37
N ALA A 252 -0.55 9.84 16.94
CA ALA A 252 0.81 10.36 16.90
C ALA A 252 1.58 10.14 18.23
N VAL A 253 0.99 9.42 19.19
CA VAL A 253 1.64 9.04 20.44
C VAL A 253 2.33 7.69 20.26
N SER A 254 3.61 7.61 20.59
CA SER A 254 4.31 6.34 20.73
C SER A 254 3.99 5.75 22.12
N PHE A 255 3.13 4.74 22.16
CA PHE A 255 2.94 3.96 23.38
C PHE A 255 4.04 2.89 23.45
N ASP A 256 5.11 3.16 24.18
CA ASP A 256 5.95 2.09 24.70
C ASP A 256 5.13 1.33 25.73
N GLU A 257 4.33 0.36 25.28
CA GLU A 257 3.73 -0.65 26.16
C GLU A 257 4.87 -1.57 26.64
N SER A 258 5.67 -1.09 27.60
CA SER A 258 6.58 -1.94 28.34
C SER A 258 5.76 -2.86 29.24
N VAL A 259 5.61 -4.12 28.83
CA VAL A 259 5.16 -5.24 29.68
C VAL A 259 6.18 -6.35 29.62
#